data_AF-A0A7Y2DIX9-F1
#
_entry.id   AF-A0A7Y2DIX9-F1
#
_cell.length_a   1.000
_cell.length_b   1.000
_cell.length_c   1.000
_cell.angle_alpha   90.00
_cell.angle_beta   90.00
_cell.angle_gamma   90.00
#
_symmetry.space_group_name_H-M   'P 1'
#
loop_
_entity.id
_entity.type
_entity.pdbx_description
1 polymer ?
#
loop_
_entity_poly.entity_id
_entity_poly.type
_entity_poly.pdbx_seq_one_letter_code
_entity_poly.pdbx_strand_id
1 'polypeptide(L)'
;ANTVPIEKPVADAAFDSATCIGCGACVAACKNASAMLFVSAKISQLALLPQGKVESSGRVANMVKQMDEEGFGNCTNTGACEVECPKEISLGNIARMNSEYLKFVIET
;
A
#
# COMPACT_ATOMS: atom_id res chain seq x y z
N ALA A 1 -15.95 -12.07 15.21
CA ALA A 1 -14.83 -12.73 14.50
C ALA A 1 -15.12 -12.73 13.02
N ASN A 2 -14.09 -12.70 12.17
CA ASN A 2 -14.26 -12.66 10.72
C ASN A 2 -14.51 -14.10 10.22
N THR A 3 -15.70 -14.36 9.65
CA THR A 3 -16.16 -15.74 9.34
C THR A 3 -16.14 -16.07 7.86
N VAL A 4 -15.73 -15.13 6.99
CA VAL A 4 -15.64 -15.34 5.54
C VAL A 4 -14.34 -16.09 5.23
N PRO A 5 -14.41 -17.31 4.67
CA PRO A 5 -13.21 -18.03 4.22
C PRO A 5 -12.46 -17.23 3.16
N ILE A 6 -11.13 -17.24 3.24
CA ILE A 6 -10.24 -16.57 2.29
C ILE A 6 -9.24 -17.59 1.79
N GLU A 7 -8.97 -17.60 0.48
CA GLU A 7 -7.95 -18.47 -0.10
C GLU A 7 -6.59 -18.18 0.53
N LYS A 8 -5.82 -19.24 0.86
CA LYS A 8 -4.53 -19.11 1.54
C LYS A 8 -3.58 -18.11 0.84
N PRO A 9 -3.42 -18.10 -0.49
CA PRO A 9 -2.54 -17.13 -1.15
C PRO A 9 -2.98 -15.67 -0.95
N VAL A 10 -4.28 -15.42 -0.88
CA VAL A 10 -4.83 -14.07 -0.64
C VAL A 10 -4.59 -13.65 0.80
N ALA A 11 -4.80 -14.56 1.75
CA ALA A 11 -4.52 -14.32 3.16
C ALA A 11 -3.03 -14.05 3.41
N ASP A 12 -2.14 -14.78 2.74
CA ASP A 12 -0.70 -14.60 2.83
C ASP A 12 -0.27 -13.26 2.25
N ALA A 13 -0.70 -12.93 1.03
CA ALA A 13 -0.37 -11.63 0.43
C ALA A 13 -0.89 -10.45 1.26
N ALA A 14 -2.06 -10.59 1.90
CA ALA A 14 -2.59 -9.59 2.82
C ALA A 14 -1.73 -9.46 4.08
N PHE A 15 -1.30 -10.60 4.64
CA PHE A 15 -0.43 -10.64 5.81
C PHE A 15 0.96 -10.08 5.51
N ASP A 16 1.56 -10.43 4.38
CA ASP A 16 2.87 -9.93 3.92
C ASP A 16 2.84 -8.40 3.80
N SER A 17 1.75 -7.85 3.24
CA SER A 17 1.52 -6.41 3.19
C SER A 17 1.38 -5.79 4.59
N ALA A 18 0.80 -6.53 5.54
CA ALA A 18 0.58 -6.09 6.92
C ALA A 18 1.85 -6.05 7.77
N THR A 19 2.92 -6.75 7.36
CA THR A 19 4.19 -6.81 8.09
C THR A 19 4.90 -5.46 8.25
N CYS A 20 4.43 -4.43 7.57
CA CYS A 20 4.96 -3.07 7.68
C CYS A 20 4.98 -2.56 9.13
N ILE A 21 6.19 -2.37 9.66
CA ILE A 21 6.46 -1.91 11.03
C ILE A 21 6.62 -0.39 11.16
N GLY A 22 6.38 0.39 10.11
CA GLY A 22 6.48 1.86 10.17
C GLY A 22 7.89 2.41 10.39
N CYS A 23 8.94 1.66 10.02
CA CYS A 23 10.34 2.06 10.29
C CYS A 23 10.87 3.23 9.44
N GLY A 24 10.20 3.59 8.34
CA GLY A 24 10.63 4.69 7.46
C GLY A 24 11.81 4.40 6.53
N ALA A 25 12.41 3.20 6.56
CA ALA A 25 13.55 2.83 5.70
C ALA A 25 13.28 3.08 4.21
N CYS A 26 12.07 2.72 3.74
CA CYS A 26 11.65 2.94 2.35
C CYS A 26 11.61 4.42 1.94
N VAL A 27 11.27 5.32 2.87
CA VAL A 27 11.20 6.76 2.64
C VAL A 27 12.62 7.32 2.57
N ALA A 28 13.47 6.94 3.52
CA ALA A 28 14.86 7.39 3.59
C ALA A 28 15.69 6.93 2.38
N ALA A 29 15.44 5.73 1.87
CA ALA A 29 16.12 5.19 0.69
C ALA A 29 15.65 5.81 -0.64
N CYS A 30 14.44 6.39 -0.67
CA CYS A 30 13.87 6.92 -1.90
C CYS A 30 14.48 8.28 -2.23
N LYS A 31 15.05 8.45 -3.43
CA LYS A 31 15.56 9.75 -3.93
C LYS A 31 14.51 10.87 -3.92
N ASN A 32 13.22 10.51 -3.98
CA ASN A 32 12.10 11.44 -3.95
C ASN A 32 11.50 11.60 -2.54
N ALA A 33 12.08 10.94 -1.52
CA ALA A 33 11.47 10.80 -0.21
C ALA A 33 10.00 10.31 -0.30
N SER A 34 9.73 9.32 -1.16
CA SER A 34 8.36 8.83 -1.37
C SER A 34 7.92 7.89 -0.26
N ALA A 35 6.72 8.13 0.28
CA ALA A 35 6.07 7.22 1.21
C ALA A 35 5.19 6.16 0.53
N MET A 36 5.20 6.06 -0.81
CA MET A 36 4.28 5.18 -1.54
C MET A 36 4.41 3.70 -1.16
N LEU A 37 5.60 3.17 -0.82
CA LEU A 37 5.71 1.77 -0.38
C LEU A 37 5.00 1.54 0.97
N PHE A 38 5.18 2.46 1.92
CA PHE A 38 4.50 2.42 3.22
C PHE A 38 2.97 2.53 3.06
N VAL A 39 2.52 3.55 2.33
CA VAL A 39 1.09 3.83 2.12
C VAL A 39 0.43 2.65 1.40
N SER A 40 1.06 2.17 0.33
CA SER A 40 0.53 1.08 -0.47
C SER A 40 0.47 -0.27 0.26
N ALA A 41 1.39 -0.55 1.18
CA ALA A 41 1.34 -1.74 2.03
C ALA A 41 0.13 -1.71 2.96
N LYS A 42 -0.13 -0.56 3.61
CA LYS A 42 -1.28 -0.37 4.50
C LYS A 42 -2.62 -0.42 3.76
N ILE A 43 -2.66 0.02 2.51
CA ILE A 43 -3.84 -0.12 1.65
C ILE A 43 -4.01 -1.59 1.24
N SER A 44 -2.94 -2.23 0.76
CA SER A 44 -2.97 -3.58 0.20
C SER A 44 -3.38 -4.66 1.21
N GLN A 45 -2.93 -4.55 2.47
CA GLN A 45 -3.28 -5.53 3.51
C GLN A 45 -4.81 -5.67 3.71
N LEU A 46 -5.56 -4.59 3.47
CA LEU A 46 -7.03 -4.58 3.57
C LEU A 46 -7.70 -4.71 2.20
N ALA A 47 -7.12 -4.15 1.14
CA ALA A 47 -7.68 -4.22 -0.21
C ALA A 47 -7.74 -5.65 -0.77
N LEU A 48 -6.88 -6.55 -0.27
CA LEU A 48 -6.89 -7.98 -0.61
C LEU A 48 -8.00 -8.76 0.09
N LEU A 49 -8.56 -8.22 1.18
CA LEU A 49 -9.52 -8.92 2.02
C LEU A 49 -10.96 -8.50 1.67
N PRO A 50 -11.94 -9.43 1.67
CA PRO A 50 -13.34 -9.10 1.41
C PRO A 50 -13.88 -7.99 2.32
N GLN A 51 -13.43 -7.95 3.57
CA GLN A 51 -13.91 -7.02 4.58
C GLN A 51 -13.37 -5.61 4.36
N GLY A 52 -12.20 -5.50 3.72
CA GLY A 52 -11.60 -4.21 3.40
C GLY A 52 -12.14 -3.60 2.11
N LYS A 53 -12.99 -4.31 1.35
CA LYS A 53 -13.56 -3.83 0.08
C LYS A 53 -14.54 -2.67 0.24
N VAL A 54 -15.37 -2.70 1.29
CA VAL A 54 -16.40 -1.66 1.52
C VAL A 54 -15.80 -0.26 1.61
N GLU A 55 -14.61 -0.15 2.22
CA GLU A 55 -13.92 1.12 2.41
C GLU A 55 -12.74 1.31 1.45
N SER A 56 -12.54 0.45 0.44
CA SER A 56 -11.28 0.47 -0.34
C SER A 56 -11.07 1.80 -1.06
N SER A 57 -12.12 2.32 -1.70
CA SER A 57 -12.13 3.60 -2.42
C SER A 57 -11.83 4.78 -1.49
N GLY A 58 -12.57 4.90 -0.38
CA GLY A 58 -12.32 5.95 0.62
C GLY A 58 -10.93 5.83 1.27
N ARG A 59 -10.47 4.61 1.54
CA ARG A 59 -9.14 4.35 2.12
C ARG A 59 -8.03 4.80 1.19
N VAL A 60 -8.06 4.41 -0.08
CA VAL A 60 -7.00 4.81 -1.02
C VAL A 60 -6.99 6.32 -1.24
N ALA A 61 -8.16 6.95 -1.41
CA ALA A 61 -8.28 8.39 -1.58
C ALA A 61 -7.73 9.16 -0.36
N ASN A 62 -8.16 8.80 0.85
CA ASN A 62 -7.75 9.49 2.07
C ASN A 62 -6.27 9.28 2.37
N MET A 63 -5.73 8.09 2.14
CA MET A 63 -4.32 7.80 2.43
C MET A 63 -3.38 8.44 1.41
N VAL A 64 -3.75 8.47 0.13
CA VAL A 64 -2.98 9.21 -0.89
C VAL A 64 -3.03 10.71 -0.61
N LYS A 65 -4.22 11.25 -0.33
CA LYS A 65 -4.38 12.65 0.06
C LYS A 65 -3.51 13.02 1.26
N GLN A 66 -3.52 12.21 2.32
CA GLN A 66 -2.66 12.47 3.49
C GLN A 66 -1.18 12.44 3.11
N MET A 67 -0.75 11.46 2.30
CA MET A 67 0.64 11.37 1.83
C MET A 67 1.07 12.65 1.09
N ASP A 68 0.19 13.19 0.25
CA ASP A 68 0.45 14.43 -0.49
C ASP A 68 0.46 15.66 0.43
N GLU A 69 -0.45 15.74 1.42
CA GLU A 69 -0.51 16.83 2.41
C GLU A 69 0.73 16.89 3.30
N GLU A 70 1.34 15.73 3.62
CA GLU A 70 2.62 15.63 4.34
C GLU A 70 3.83 15.96 3.44
N GLY A 71 3.63 16.17 2.14
CA GLY A 71 4.68 16.58 1.21
C GLY A 71 5.63 15.46 0.76
N PHE A 72 5.24 14.18 0.89
CA PHE A 72 6.06 13.08 0.38
C PHE A 72 6.10 13.08 -1.15
N GLY A 73 7.26 12.75 -1.74
CA GLY A 73 7.39 12.73 -3.18
C GLY A 73 6.72 11.52 -3.85
N ASN A 74 6.53 11.61 -5.17
CA ASN A 74 5.92 10.56 -5.97
C ASN A 74 6.89 9.46 -6.38
N CYS A 75 6.39 8.25 -6.64
CA CYS A 75 7.19 7.13 -7.12
C CYS A 75 7.67 7.36 -8.56
N THR A 76 8.95 7.04 -8.82
CA THR A 76 9.55 7.00 -10.17
C THR A 76 10.16 5.64 -10.51
N ASN A 77 9.69 4.58 -9.83
CA ASN A 77 10.08 3.18 -10.04
C ASN A 77 11.59 2.91 -9.91
N THR A 78 12.26 3.52 -8.93
CA THR A 78 13.69 3.28 -8.67
C THR A 78 13.98 1.92 -8.02
N GLY A 79 13.00 1.35 -7.32
CA GLY A 79 13.12 0.06 -6.62
C GLY A 79 13.89 0.05 -5.30
N ALA A 80 14.57 1.15 -4.94
CA ALA A 80 15.34 1.24 -3.70
C ALA A 80 14.52 0.95 -2.43
N CYS A 81 13.24 1.30 -2.41
CA CYS A 81 12.38 1.12 -1.26
C CYS A 81 12.07 -0.36 -0.92
N GLU A 82 12.01 -1.25 -1.91
CA GLU A 82 11.80 -2.69 -1.72
C GLU A 82 13.10 -3.36 -1.24
N VAL A 83 14.24 -2.98 -1.83
CA VAL A 83 15.56 -3.49 -1.45
C VAL A 83 15.92 -3.18 0.00
N GLU A 84 15.66 -1.95 0.45
CA GLU A 84 16.00 -1.51 1.81
C GLU A 84 14.92 -1.88 2.86
N CYS A 85 13.81 -2.49 2.45
CA CYS A 85 12.74 -2.82 3.39
C CYS A 85 13.17 -4.01 4.28
N PRO A 86 13.29 -3.86 5.61
CA PRO A 86 13.67 -4.96 6.51
C PRO A 86 12.57 -6.02 6.68
N LYS A 87 11.43 -5.82 6.03
CA LYS A 87 10.28 -6.72 6.00
C LYS A 87 9.96 -7.21 4.59
N GLU A 88 10.83 -6.93 3.63
CA GLU A 88 10.74 -7.46 2.26
C GLU A 88 9.38 -7.11 1.59
N ILE A 89 8.84 -5.93 1.89
CA ILE A 89 7.58 -5.48 1.32
C ILE A 89 7.78 -5.20 -0.16
N SER A 90 6.99 -5.91 -0.98
CA SER A 90 7.14 -5.82 -2.43
C SER A 90 6.57 -4.52 -3.03
N LEU A 91 7.22 -4.05 -4.11
CA LEU A 91 6.70 -3.00 -5.00
C LEU A 91 5.32 -3.34 -5.59
N GLY A 92 4.93 -4.62 -5.64
CA GLY A 92 3.59 -5.04 -6.07
C GLY A 92 2.46 -4.35 -5.29
N ASN A 93 2.73 -3.91 -4.05
CA ASN A 93 1.79 -3.10 -3.28
C ASN A 93 1.54 -1.73 -3.91
N ILE A 94 2.58 -1.05 -4.39
CA ILE A 94 2.46 0.24 -5.08
C ILE A 94 1.61 0.09 -6.34
N ALA A 95 1.83 -0.97 -7.12
CA ALA A 95 1.04 -1.25 -8.31
C ALA A 95 -0.46 -1.46 -7.98
N ARG A 96 -0.76 -2.18 -6.89
CA ARG A 96 -2.13 -2.37 -6.41
C ARG A 96 -2.77 -1.07 -5.96
N MET A 97 -2.05 -0.28 -5.16
CA MET A 97 -2.53 1.04 -4.72
C MET A 97 -2.85 1.95 -5.90
N ASN A 98 -1.96 2.04 -6.90
CA ASN A 98 -2.20 2.85 -8.09
C ASN A 98 -3.43 2.38 -8.87
N SER A 99 -3.67 1.08 -8.91
CA SER A 99 -4.86 0.49 -9.55
C SER A 99 -6.14 0.83 -8.79
N GLU A 100 -6.12 0.74 -7.45
CA GLU A 100 -7.27 1.14 -6.61
C GLU A 100 -7.52 2.66 -6.68
N TYR A 101 -6.47 3.47 -6.72
CA TYR A 101 -6.59 4.93 -6.86
C TYR A 101 -7.14 5.31 -8.24
N LEU A 102 -6.71 4.63 -9.31
CA LEU A 102 -7.24 4.85 -10.65
C LEU A 102 -8.75 4.51 -10.73
N LYS A 103 -9.19 3.42 -10.10
CA LYS A 103 -10.62 3.10 -10.00
C LYS A 103 -11.40 4.22 -9.33
N PHE A 104 -10.89 4.71 -8.19
CA PHE A 104 -11.49 5.86 -7.51
C PHE A 104 -11.60 7.08 -8.44
N VAL A 105 -10.52 7.46 -9.14
CA VAL A 105 -10.51 8.63 -10.03
C VAL A 105 -11.47 8.49 -11.23
N ILE A 106 -11.72 7.27 -11.72
CA ILE A 106 -12.60 7.04 -12.88
C ILE A 106 -14.08 6.87 -12.46
N GLU A 107 -14.34 6.34 -11.28
CA GLU A 107 -15.70 6.11 -10.75
C GLU A 107 -16.31 7.36 -10.07
N THR A 108 -15.51 8.41 -9.85
CA THR A 108 -15.92 9.69 -9.25
C THR A 108 -16.08 10.78 -10.30
#